data_AF-A0A417R7L5-F1
#
_entry.id   AF-A0A417R7L5-F1
#
_cell.length_a   1.000
_cell.length_b   1.000
_cell.length_c   1.000
_cell.angle_alpha   90.00
_cell.angle_beta   90.00
_cell.angle_gamma   90.00
#
_symmetry.space_group_name_H-M   'P 1'
#
loop_
_entity.id
_entity.type
_entity.pdbx_description
1 polymer ?
#
loop_
_entity_poly.entity_id
_entity_poly.type
_entity_poly.pdbx_seq_one_letter_code
_entity_poly.pdbx_strand_id
1 'polypeptide(L)'
;MEKMTEVAIVNCIEKMMTERREKILESDEYIRQDVDDLKELEERYAGMNLPYMFRRVIDDYIACLESKSERYADLSYVRGMGDAIFLLKNIGALGSPEALSVNAE
;
A
#
# COMPACT_ATOMS: atom_id res chain seq x y z
N MET A 1 5.98 23.50 -15.38
CA MET A 1 6.90 22.34 -15.29
C MET A 1 6.86 21.68 -13.91
N GLU A 2 6.96 22.42 -12.80
CA GLU A 2 6.97 21.85 -11.43
C GLU A 2 5.78 20.94 -11.09
N LYS A 3 4.54 21.29 -11.48
CA LYS A 3 3.37 20.42 -11.27
C LYS A 3 3.43 19.11 -12.09
N MET A 4 4.02 19.14 -13.28
CA MET A 4 4.16 17.94 -14.12
C MET A 4 5.21 16.98 -13.51
N THR A 5 6.25 17.52 -12.88
CA THR A 5 7.26 16.72 -12.18
C THR A 5 6.75 16.12 -10.88
N GLU A 6 5.93 16.85 -10.10
CA GLU A 6 5.32 16.32 -8.88
C GLU A 6 4.34 15.17 -9.17
N VAL A 7 3.45 15.35 -10.17
CA VAL A 7 2.53 14.29 -10.61
C VAL A 7 3.29 13.06 -11.11
N ALA A 8 4.39 13.26 -11.86
CA ALA A 8 5.22 12.14 -12.33
C ALA A 8 5.86 11.36 -11.18
N ILE A 9 6.32 12.05 -10.13
CA ILE A 9 6.90 11.42 -8.94
C ILE A 9 5.85 10.63 -8.17
N VAL A 10 4.66 11.21 -7.96
CA VAL A 10 3.54 10.53 -7.28
C VAL A 10 3.16 9.25 -8.02
N ASN A 11 2.95 9.33 -9.34
CA ASN A 11 2.61 8.16 -10.16
C ASN A 11 3.70 7.07 -10.10
N CYS A 12 4.98 7.47 -10.06
CA CYS A 12 6.09 6.52 -9.92
C CYS A 12 6.06 5.80 -8.58
N ILE A 13 5.85 6.54 -7.49
CA ILE A 13 5.73 5.98 -6.13
C ILE A 13 4.53 5.04 -6.02
N GLU A 14 3.37 5.44 -6.55
CA GLU A 14 2.17 4.59 -6.59
C GLU A 14 2.43 3.29 -7.33
N LYS A 15 3.05 3.35 -8.52
CA LYS A 15 3.42 2.14 -9.26
C LYS A 15 4.37 1.24 -8.47
N MET A 16 5.41 1.82 -7.84
CA MET A 16 6.34 1.07 -7.01
C MET A 16 5.66 0.42 -5.80
N MET A 17 4.71 1.11 -5.16
CA MET A 17 3.92 0.55 -4.05
C MET A 17 3.11 -0.66 -4.50
N THR A 18 2.38 -0.54 -5.61
CA THR A 18 1.56 -1.64 -6.15
C THR A 18 2.40 -2.86 -6.48
N GLU A 19 3.49 -2.69 -7.23
CA GLU A 19 4.40 -3.80 -7.58
C GLU A 19 5.01 -4.47 -6.34
N ARG A 20 5.25 -3.72 -5.27
CA ARG A 20 5.76 -4.28 -4.01
C ARG A 20 4.68 -5.06 -3.26
N ARG A 21 3.44 -4.58 -3.24
CA ARG A 21 2.31 -5.29 -2.64
C ARG A 21 2.05 -6.63 -3.32
N GLU A 22 2.05 -6.64 -4.65
CA GLU A 22 1.91 -7.88 -5.44
C GLU A 22 3.01 -8.88 -5.09
N LYS A 23 4.27 -8.45 -5.04
CA LYS A 23 5.39 -9.32 -4.66
C LYS A 23 5.28 -9.85 -3.23
N ILE A 24 4.82 -9.03 -2.28
CA ILE A 24 4.58 -9.47 -0.90
C ILE A 24 3.51 -10.55 -0.89
N LEU A 25 2.39 -10.33 -1.59
CA LEU A 25 1.32 -11.30 -1.71
C LEU A 25 1.80 -12.61 -2.37
N GLU A 26 2.68 -12.54 -3.37
CA GLU A 26 3.20 -13.74 -4.04
C GLU A 26 4.20 -14.53 -3.17
N SER A 27 5.03 -13.82 -2.40
CA SER A 27 6.17 -14.43 -1.69
C SER A 27 5.90 -14.82 -0.25
N ASP A 28 4.96 -14.16 0.43
CA ASP A 28 4.64 -14.47 1.82
C ASP A 28 3.59 -15.58 1.89
N GLU A 29 3.98 -16.73 2.45
CA GLU A 29 3.11 -17.90 2.56
C GLU A 29 1.96 -17.67 3.55
N TYR A 30 2.20 -16.97 4.65
CA TYR A 30 1.16 -16.68 5.66
C TYR A 30 0.10 -15.75 5.08
N ILE A 31 0.50 -14.71 4.36
CA ILE A 31 -0.45 -13.79 3.72
C ILE A 31 -1.30 -14.52 2.67
N ARG A 32 -0.71 -15.41 1.88
CA ARG A 32 -1.48 -16.18 0.89
C ARG A 32 -2.50 -17.10 1.55
N GLN A 33 -2.09 -17.79 2.61
CA GLN A 33 -3.00 -18.64 3.36
C GLN A 33 -4.15 -17.81 3.96
N ASP A 34 -3.86 -16.67 4.58
CA ASP A 34 -4.88 -15.79 5.14
C ASP A 34 -5.85 -15.26 4.06
N VAL A 35 -5.38 -15.01 2.84
CA VAL A 35 -6.23 -14.61 1.70
C VAL A 35 -7.18 -15.74 1.28
N ASP A 36 -6.69 -16.98 1.22
CA ASP A 36 -7.54 -18.13 0.91
C ASP A 36 -8.56 -18.40 2.04
N ASP A 37 -8.14 -18.29 3.30
CA ASP A 37 -9.00 -18.43 4.48
C ASP A 37 -10.08 -17.33 4.51
N LEU A 38 -9.71 -16.08 4.21
CA LEU A 38 -10.66 -14.97 4.10
C LEU A 38 -11.73 -15.23 3.02
N LYS A 39 -11.33 -15.76 1.86
CA LYS A 39 -12.27 -16.11 0.79
C LYS A 39 -13.27 -17.17 1.23
N GLU A 40 -12.83 -18.21 1.94
CA GLU A 40 -13.74 -19.22 2.51
C GLU A 40 -14.71 -18.59 3.50
N LEU A 41 -14.22 -17.71 4.37
CA LEU A 41 -15.04 -17.01 5.37
C LEU A 41 -16.08 -16.08 4.72
N GLU A 42 -15.72 -15.38 3.65
CA GLU A 42 -16.63 -14.53 2.88
C GLU A 42 -17.76 -15.35 2.24
N GLU A 43 -17.45 -16.50 1.64
CA GLU A 43 -18.44 -17.40 1.04
C GLU A 43 -19.41 -17.95 2.11
N ARG A 44 -18.87 -18.36 3.26
CA ARG A 44 -19.67 -18.83 4.41
C ARG A 44 -20.56 -17.72 4.94
N TYR A 45 -20.02 -16.51 5.09
CA TYR A 45 -20.78 -15.36 5.50
C TYR A 45 -21.90 -15.07 4.51
N ALA A 46 -21.62 -14.98 3.21
CA ALA A 46 -22.62 -14.74 2.16
C ALA A 46 -23.79 -15.74 2.20
N GLY A 47 -23.50 -17.02 2.50
CA GLY A 47 -24.50 -18.07 2.64
C GLY A 47 -25.36 -18.03 3.92
N MET A 48 -24.99 -17.23 4.93
CA MET A 48 -25.79 -17.13 6.17
C MET A 48 -27.13 -16.44 5.93
N ASN A 49 -28.20 -17.01 6.48
CA ASN A 49 -29.52 -16.38 6.50
C ASN A 49 -29.61 -15.35 7.64
N LEU A 50 -28.95 -14.20 7.46
CA LEU A 50 -28.98 -13.08 8.41
C LEU A 50 -30.08 -12.06 8.03
N PRO A 51 -30.82 -11.51 9.00
CA PRO A 51 -31.67 -10.36 8.74
C PRO A 51 -30.85 -9.19 8.23
N TYR A 52 -31.40 -8.44 7.26
CA TYR A 52 -30.70 -7.36 6.54
C TYR A 52 -29.97 -6.37 7.45
N MET A 53 -30.59 -5.94 8.55
CA MET A 53 -30.00 -4.96 9.47
C MET A 53 -28.70 -5.46 10.11
N PHE A 54 -28.61 -6.74 10.44
CA PHE A 54 -27.38 -7.32 11.00
C PHE A 54 -26.31 -7.47 9.93
N ARG A 55 -26.69 -7.97 8.75
CA ARG A 55 -25.80 -8.07 7.58
C ARG A 55 -25.16 -6.72 7.27
N ARG A 56 -25.97 -5.66 7.18
CA ARG A 56 -25.50 -4.31 6.88
C ARG A 56 -24.46 -3.80 7.89
N VAL A 57 -24.70 -3.99 9.19
CA VAL A 57 -23.75 -3.56 10.23
C VAL A 57 -22.41 -4.31 10.10
N ILE A 58 -22.45 -5.60 9.77
CA ILE A 58 -21.25 -6.41 9.59
C ILE A 58 -20.50 -5.98 8.32
N ASP A 59 -21.22 -5.80 7.20
CA ASP A 59 -20.64 -5.35 5.93
C ASP A 59 -19.96 -3.98 6.09
N ASP A 60 -20.65 -3.02 6.71
CA ASP A 60 -20.11 -1.69 6.97
C ASP A 60 -18.88 -1.74 7.88
N TYR A 61 -18.86 -2.64 8.87
CA TYR A 61 -17.72 -2.85 9.75
C TYR A 61 -16.51 -3.43 9.01
N ILE A 62 -16.71 -4.44 8.17
CA ILE A 62 -15.66 -5.05 7.34
C ILE A 62 -15.07 -4.00 6.40
N ALA A 63 -15.92 -3.26 5.66
CA ALA A 63 -15.48 -2.20 4.76
C ALA A 63 -14.68 -1.11 5.50
N CYS A 64 -15.09 -0.76 6.72
CA CYS A 64 -14.36 0.18 7.58
C CYS A 64 -13.00 -0.38 8.02
N LEU A 65 -12.90 -1.67 8.36
CA LEU A 65 -11.63 -2.31 8.70
C LEU A 65 -10.67 -2.34 7.51
N GLU A 66 -11.15 -2.73 6.33
CA GLU A 66 -10.36 -2.82 5.10
C GLU A 66 -9.83 -1.45 4.68
N SER A 67 -10.73 -0.46 4.55
CA SER A 67 -10.35 0.91 4.17
C SER A 67 -9.38 1.56 5.16
N LYS A 68 -9.56 1.33 6.46
CA LYS A 68 -8.60 1.78 7.49
C LYS A 68 -7.24 1.09 7.31
N SER A 69 -7.23 -0.23 7.12
CA SER A 69 -6.01 -1.03 6.97
C SER A 69 -5.21 -0.61 5.74
N GLU A 70 -5.88 -0.48 4.60
CA GLU A 70 -5.29 0.00 3.34
C GLU A 70 -4.68 1.39 3.51
N ARG A 71 -5.46 2.34 4.06
CA ARG A 71 -4.99 3.71 4.26
C ARG A 71 -3.79 3.78 5.22
N TYR A 72 -3.80 2.97 6.28
CA TYR A 72 -2.68 2.89 7.21
C TYR A 72 -1.43 2.32 6.54
N ALA A 73 -1.57 1.29 5.69
CA ALA A 73 -0.46 0.70 4.95
C ALA A 73 0.16 1.70 3.96
N ASP A 74 -0.66 2.47 3.22
CA ASP A 74 -0.19 3.53 2.32
C ASP A 74 0.64 4.59 3.07
N LEU A 75 0.08 5.11 4.17
CA LEU A 75 0.74 6.14 4.96
C LEU A 75 2.04 5.64 5.58
N SER A 76 2.04 4.39 6.06
CA SER A 76 3.24 3.75 6.62
C SER A 76 4.34 3.60 5.58
N TYR A 77 3.99 3.20 4.35
CA TYR A 77 4.96 3.10 3.25
C TYR A 77 5.57 4.46 2.92
N VAL A 78 4.74 5.48 2.69
CA VAL A 78 5.20 6.83 2.33
C VAL A 78 6.03 7.44 3.47
N ARG A 79 5.59 7.28 4.72
CA ARG A 79 6.34 7.80 5.87
C ARG A 79 7.67 7.07 6.06
N GLY A 80 7.68 5.75 5.91
CA GLY A 80 8.89 4.94 5.99
C GLY A 80 9.93 5.31 4.93
N MET A 81 9.49 5.62 3.69
CA MET A 81 10.38 6.17 2.67
C MET A 81 10.98 7.51 3.09
N GLY A 82 10.16 8.41 3.65
CA GLY A 82 10.62 9.70 4.16
C GLY A 82 11.66 9.55 5.27
N ASP A 83 11.43 8.65 6.22
CA ASP A 83 12.35 8.36 7.32
C ASP A 83 13.68 7.77 6.80
N ALA A 84 13.62 6.88 5.80
CA ALA A 84 14.81 6.31 5.15
C ALA A 84 15.62 7.39 4.41
N ILE A 85 14.97 8.25 3.63
CA ILE A 85 15.64 9.38 2.93
C ILE A 85 16.29 10.32 3.95
N PHE A 86 15.59 10.66 5.03
CA PHE A 86 16.11 11.49 6.10
C PHE A 86 17.37 10.88 6.73
N LEU A 87 17.33 9.58 7.05
CA LEU A 87 18.47 8.85 7.58
C LEU A 87 19.66 8.86 6.60
N LEU A 88 19.44 8.48 5.34
CA LEU A 88 20.47 8.40 4.32
C LEU A 88 21.13 9.76 4.04
N LYS A 89 20.35 10.85 4.08
CA LYS A 89 20.88 12.22 3.98
C LYS A 89 21.78 12.56 5.15
N ASN A 90 21.37 12.24 6.37
CA ASN A 90 22.11 12.59 7.59
C ASN A 90 23.42 11.81 7.74
N ILE A 91 23.51 10.60 7.20
CA ILE A 91 24.76 9.82 7.18
C ILE A 91 25.65 10.13 5.97
N GLY A 92 25.25 11.08 5.10
CA GLY A 92 26.00 11.45 3.91
C GLY A 92 25.98 10.42 2.78
N ALA A 93 25.04 9.46 2.79
CA ALA A 93 24.90 8.43 1.76
C ALA A 93 24.12 8.90 0.52
N LEU A 94 23.31 9.96 0.65
CA LEU A 94 22.75 10.68 -0.49
C LEU A 94 23.72 11.82 -0.84
N GLY A 95 24.37 11.69 -2.01
CA GLY A 95 25.29 12.71 -2.52
C GLY A 95 24.63 14.08 -2.65
N SER A 96 25.44 15.14 -2.70
CA SER A 96 24.97 16.47 -3.05
C SER A 96 24.34 16.46 -4.46
N PRO A 97 23.33 17.32 -4.73
CA PRO A 97 22.52 17.26 -5.95
C PRO A 97 23.30 17.46 -7.26
N GLU A 98 24.61 17.67 -7.25
CA GLU A 98 25.44 17.75 -8.46
C GLU A 98 25.58 16.41 -9.23
N ALA A 99 25.13 15.27 -8.68
CA ALA A 99 25.26 13.95 -9.33
C ALA A 99 24.07 13.55 -10.25
N LEU A 100 23.03 14.38 -10.38
CA LEU A 100 21.85 14.09 -11.23
C LEU A 100 21.82 14.82 -12.57
N SER A 101 22.97 15.31 -13.06
CA SER A 101 23.11 15.60 -14.50
C SER A 101 23.21 14.28 -15.27
N VAL A 102 22.10 13.55 -15.35
CA VAL A 102 21.94 12.52 -16.38
C VAL A 102 21.83 13.28 -17.68
N ASN A 103 22.86 13.14 -18.51
CA ASN A 103 22.92 13.64 -19.87
C ASN A 103 21.63 13.25 -20.60
N ALA A 104 20.80 14.24 -20.89
CA ALA A 104 19.77 14.13 -21.90
C ALA A 104 20.47 14.32 -23.26
N GLU A 105 20.92 13.20 -23.84
CA GLU A 105 21.12 13.06 -25.29
C GLU A 105 20.12 12.03 -25.81
#